data_AF-A0A1E3BNR7-F1
#
_entry.id   AF-A0A1E3BNR7-F1
#
_cell.length_a   1.000
_cell.length_b   1.000
_cell.length_c   1.000
_cell.angle_alpha   90.00
_cell.angle_beta   90.00
_cell.angle_gamma   90.00
#
_symmetry.space_group_name_H-M   'P 1'
#
loop_
_entity.id
_entity.type
_entity.pdbx_description
1 polymer ?
#
loop_
_entity_poly.entity_id
_entity_poly.type
_entity_poly.pdbx_seq_one_letter_code
_entity_poly.pdbx_strand_id
1 'polypeptide(L)'
;MPTAKAPCLNCREKHLKCDKQKPTCKRCKTKGLQCIHAPRKINFRHWSTDNFETRFSGDQTWVNSKPRDWKAPVRVGSSSSGLETPAVSGLMDGQSSSQGLFGTSGSVTDLGCVDPLLVPEGEDDRFQAGAVDQAHRICDESTGLEEFNSHIVSPGTLSTLSFPVSSGTSGEDVHFGPPAGSDIGQKNNSEHGVVDCSISCEEKPYFPVHASTQESCLLRYFIEELSPLFDHCDERKHFQLVVPFRAQHCPTLRNALFAVSSRHLVRRPQYMTPQGVLYHDQLLIDLKSSTAVEYMLQCIPGLVRFPEIQDSVEQENIMAAAVILRQYEEIEEDMGDDDEVGMEFREQVNFLAITQTIIDSMISSPLNQSLATAAYWIAIRQEVYYALTRERTLSMRFSPEDWQNASVANTLIMLVGEVAKWCWGEKSPEEWERLNNHQEHLMQTYKAHLIPILSRKADKSKGEIFPTVWYTSDAQVTATQHLELARMILIAESPHLTNAPRSLHRKAESQVRSIVLNVCGIALSHLRCQPALVNAVIAITLYGEYFTEQEEREALVGIVERTRGLRAWPMEKPFLTLKRRWEVADCGGL
;
A
#
# COMPACT_ATOMS: atom_id res chain seq x y z
N MET A 1 18.37 38.84 14.39
CA MET A 1 19.08 37.92 15.31
C MET A 1 20.40 37.46 14.69
N PRO A 2 21.57 37.61 15.35
CA PRO A 2 22.83 37.06 14.86
C PRO A 2 22.82 35.51 14.96
N THR A 3 23.12 34.80 13.87
CA THR A 3 23.01 33.33 13.83
C THR A 3 23.90 32.65 14.88
N ALA A 4 23.34 31.72 15.65
CA ALA A 4 24.03 31.00 16.71
C ALA A 4 25.26 30.25 16.18
N LYS A 5 26.46 30.61 16.65
CA LYS A 5 27.71 29.95 16.27
C LYS A 5 27.72 28.50 16.78
N ALA A 6 28.10 27.55 15.93
CA ALA A 6 28.23 26.14 16.29
C ALA A 6 29.47 25.88 17.17
N PRO A 7 29.45 24.86 18.06
CA PRO A 7 30.64 24.37 18.74
C PRO A 7 31.65 23.73 17.76
N CYS A 8 32.90 23.55 18.18
CA CYS A 8 33.87 22.72 17.46
C CYS A 8 33.59 21.22 17.67
N LEU A 9 34.03 20.38 16.73
CA LEU A 9 33.74 18.94 16.67
C LEU A 9 34.21 18.20 17.93
N ASN A 10 35.47 18.40 18.33
CA ASN A 10 36.08 17.77 19.51
C ASN A 10 35.33 18.07 20.83
N CYS A 11 34.67 19.23 20.93
CA CYS A 11 33.78 19.54 22.06
C CYS A 11 32.36 18.98 21.87
N ARG A 12 31.87 18.84 20.62
CA ARG A 12 30.57 18.25 20.31
C ARG A 12 30.56 16.75 20.61
N GLU A 13 31.52 16.00 20.07
CA GLU A 13 31.69 14.55 20.25
C GLU A 13 31.73 14.12 21.73
N LYS A 14 32.36 14.94 22.57
CA LYS A 14 32.54 14.67 24.00
C LYS A 14 31.42 15.25 24.88
N HIS A 15 30.38 15.81 24.26
CA HIS A 15 29.27 16.52 24.92
C HIS A 15 29.74 17.65 25.88
N LEU A 16 30.81 18.36 25.50
CA LEU A 16 31.47 19.37 26.33
C LEU A 16 31.11 20.81 25.93
N LYS A 17 30.81 21.65 26.94
CA LYS A 17 30.59 23.09 26.75
C LYS A 17 31.80 23.74 26.05
N CYS A 18 31.52 24.41 24.94
CA CYS A 18 32.47 25.08 24.05
C CYS A 18 32.23 26.60 24.06
N ASP A 19 33.30 27.38 24.17
CA ASP A 19 33.30 28.85 24.19
C ASP A 19 33.28 29.49 22.79
N LYS A 20 33.38 28.68 21.72
CA LYS A 20 33.15 29.07 20.31
C LYS A 20 34.08 30.18 19.78
N GLN A 21 35.19 30.45 20.46
CA GLN A 21 36.25 31.33 19.96
C GLN A 21 36.94 30.71 18.74
N LYS A 22 37.33 31.55 17.77
CA LYS A 22 38.11 31.18 16.59
C LYS A 22 39.52 31.81 16.69
N PRO A 23 40.57 31.19 16.14
CA PRO A 23 40.57 29.89 15.44
C PRO A 23 40.44 28.68 16.37
N THR A 24 40.78 28.84 17.66
CA THR A 24 40.84 27.74 18.64
C THR A 24 40.00 28.09 19.86
N CYS A 25 39.09 27.20 20.28
CA CYS A 25 38.33 27.40 21.52
C CYS A 25 39.25 27.24 22.75
N LYS A 26 38.96 27.98 23.83
CA LYS A 26 39.79 28.00 25.05
C LYS A 26 40.00 26.59 25.61
N ARG A 27 38.97 25.73 25.58
CA ARG A 27 39.07 24.35 26.09
C ARG A 27 40.04 23.48 25.28
N CYS A 28 40.03 23.59 23.95
CA CYS A 28 40.99 22.89 23.09
C CYS A 28 42.40 23.43 23.29
N LYS A 29 42.57 24.76 23.38
CA LYS A 29 43.87 25.40 23.66
C LYS A 29 44.49 24.94 24.98
N THR A 30 43.71 24.87 26.07
CA THR A 30 44.19 24.40 27.39
C THR A 30 44.49 22.89 27.44
N LYS A 31 43.95 22.09 26.52
CA LYS A 31 44.18 20.63 26.45
C LYS A 31 45.10 20.17 25.31
N GLY A 32 45.70 21.10 24.55
CA GLY A 32 46.56 20.76 23.41
C GLY A 32 45.82 20.08 22.25
N LEU A 33 44.49 20.22 22.17
CA LEU A 33 43.64 19.51 21.21
C LEU A 33 43.44 20.32 19.92
N GLN A 34 43.41 19.63 18.78
CA GLN A 34 43.05 20.22 17.49
C GLN A 34 41.58 20.65 17.50
N CYS A 35 41.33 21.94 17.22
CA CYS A 35 40.01 22.56 17.32
C CYS A 35 39.32 22.68 15.96
N ILE A 36 38.89 21.54 15.41
CA ILE A 36 38.22 21.52 14.10
C ILE A 36 36.80 22.10 14.23
N HIS A 37 36.51 23.16 13.49
CA HIS A 37 35.15 23.63 13.27
C HIS A 37 34.64 23.09 11.94
N ALA A 38 33.52 22.36 11.96
CA ALA A 38 32.86 21.94 10.74
C ALA A 38 32.48 23.16 9.87
N PRO A 39 32.54 23.05 8.53
CA PRO A 39 31.91 24.02 7.65
C PRO A 39 30.41 24.10 7.95
N ARG A 40 29.77 25.22 7.56
CA ARG A 40 28.30 25.35 7.71
C ARG A 40 27.64 24.24 6.89
N LYS A 41 26.92 23.31 7.54
CA LYS A 41 25.84 22.58 6.85
C LYS A 41 24.89 23.63 6.28
N ILE A 42 24.55 23.48 5.00
CA ILE A 42 23.44 24.21 4.40
C ILE A 42 22.18 23.57 4.98
N ASN A 43 21.64 24.18 6.02
CA ASN A 43 20.32 23.81 6.52
C ASN A 43 19.30 24.30 5.49
N PHE A 44 18.88 23.42 4.59
CA PHE A 44 17.64 23.61 3.85
C PHE A 44 16.53 23.80 4.88
N ARG A 45 15.78 24.90 4.78
CA ARG A 45 14.53 25.05 5.53
C ARG A 45 13.51 24.14 4.85
N HIS A 46 12.78 23.37 5.64
CA HIS A 46 11.49 22.88 5.17
C HIS A 46 10.60 24.08 4.84
N TRP A 47 9.80 23.94 3.79
CA TRP A 47 8.84 24.94 3.35
C TRP A 47 7.90 25.32 4.51
N SER A 48 7.84 26.61 4.82
CA SER A 48 6.90 27.16 5.80
C SER A 48 5.60 27.52 5.08
N THR A 49 4.47 26.94 5.50
CA THR A 49 3.16 27.06 4.86
C THR A 49 2.47 28.44 5.04
N ASP A 50 3.23 29.49 5.34
CA ASP A 50 2.74 30.86 5.46
C ASP A 50 2.61 31.50 4.08
N ASN A 51 1.41 31.97 3.73
CA ASN A 51 1.11 32.65 2.47
C ASN A 51 1.70 34.08 2.41
N PHE A 52 2.99 34.19 2.15
CA PHE A 52 3.66 35.43 1.75
C PHE A 52 4.28 35.29 0.35
N GLU A 53 3.96 36.23 -0.56
CA GLU A 53 4.54 36.26 -1.90
C GLU A 53 6.08 36.34 -1.86
N THR A 54 6.78 35.26 -2.18
CA THR A 54 8.23 35.26 -2.34
C THR A 54 8.65 35.86 -3.69
N ARG A 55 8.41 37.16 -3.87
CA ARG A 55 9.08 37.94 -4.93
C ARG A 55 10.58 37.99 -4.63
N PHE A 56 11.37 37.28 -5.44
CA PHE A 56 12.83 37.39 -5.41
C PHE A 56 13.26 38.82 -5.76
N SER A 57 14.37 39.28 -5.17
CA SER A 57 14.93 40.59 -5.48
C SER A 57 15.46 40.61 -6.92
N GLY A 58 15.31 41.73 -7.64
CA GLY A 58 15.68 41.82 -9.07
C GLY A 58 17.18 41.64 -9.35
N ASP A 59 18.00 41.80 -8.32
CA ASP A 59 19.45 41.61 -8.27
C ASP A 59 19.88 40.21 -7.78
N GLN A 60 18.94 39.28 -7.60
CA GLN A 60 19.19 37.88 -7.23
C GLN A 60 20.06 37.18 -8.29
N THR A 61 21.33 36.91 -7.96
CA THR A 61 22.22 36.13 -8.84
C THR A 61 21.79 34.67 -8.90
N TRP A 62 21.06 34.29 -9.95
CA TRP A 62 20.66 32.91 -10.20
C TRP A 62 21.88 32.03 -10.56
N VAL A 63 21.96 30.85 -9.95
CA VAL A 63 23.01 29.88 -10.28
C VAL A 63 22.64 29.22 -11.61
N ASN A 64 23.42 29.49 -12.66
CA ASN A 64 23.17 28.97 -14.01
C ASN A 64 23.44 27.45 -14.09
N SER A 65 22.51 26.64 -13.60
CA SER A 65 22.47 25.19 -13.81
C SER A 65 21.98 24.85 -15.22
N LYS A 66 22.78 25.19 -16.23
CA LYS A 66 22.68 24.49 -17.51
C LYS A 66 22.99 23.01 -17.26
N PRO A 67 22.21 22.06 -17.78
CA PRO A 67 22.62 20.66 -17.83
C PRO A 67 24.02 20.56 -18.44
N ARG A 68 24.88 19.73 -17.86
CA ARG A 68 26.11 19.32 -18.55
C ARG A 68 25.73 18.26 -19.56
N ASP A 69 25.89 18.55 -20.85
CA ASP A 69 25.73 17.56 -21.91
C ASP A 69 26.60 16.34 -21.62
N TRP A 70 25.98 15.20 -21.32
CA TRP A 70 26.69 13.99 -20.94
C TRP A 70 27.34 13.36 -22.18
N LYS A 71 28.65 13.59 -22.34
CA LYS A 71 29.47 12.92 -23.34
C LYS A 71 29.97 11.60 -22.78
N ALA A 72 29.56 10.48 -23.39
CA ALA A 72 30.05 9.16 -23.06
C ALA A 72 31.59 9.08 -23.18
N PRO A 73 32.30 8.34 -22.30
CA PRO A 73 33.76 8.26 -22.35
C PRO A 73 34.26 7.58 -23.63
N VAL A 74 34.83 8.37 -24.54
CA VAL A 74 35.57 7.84 -25.69
C VAL A 74 36.85 7.19 -25.19
N ARG A 75 37.09 5.93 -25.57
CA ARG A 75 38.30 5.19 -25.21
C ARG A 75 39.54 5.90 -25.76
N VAL A 76 40.46 6.30 -24.89
CA VAL A 76 41.75 6.87 -25.29
C VAL A 76 42.65 5.77 -25.82
N GLY A 77 42.67 5.61 -27.14
CA GLY A 77 43.79 5.02 -27.86
C GLY A 77 45.01 5.96 -27.79
N SER A 78 46.22 5.39 -27.86
CA SER A 78 47.46 6.13 -27.65
C SER A 78 47.94 6.96 -28.85
N SER A 79 48.72 8.01 -28.54
CA SER A 79 49.80 8.65 -29.34
C SER A 79 49.54 9.98 -30.12
N SER A 80 50.44 10.94 -29.82
CA SER A 80 51.08 11.98 -30.67
C SER A 80 50.28 13.06 -31.45
N SER A 81 50.29 14.28 -30.86
CA SER A 81 50.74 15.58 -31.45
C SER A 81 50.16 16.20 -32.75
N GLY A 82 49.78 17.50 -32.70
CA GLY A 82 49.94 18.43 -33.86
C GLY A 82 48.97 19.62 -34.01
N LEU A 83 49.41 20.82 -33.59
CA LEU A 83 49.09 22.21 -34.07
C LEU A 83 47.64 22.73 -34.37
N GLU A 84 47.29 23.81 -33.63
CA GLU A 84 46.79 25.14 -34.11
C GLU A 84 45.31 25.40 -34.56
N THR A 85 45.00 26.65 -34.96
CA THR A 85 43.78 27.47 -34.64
C THR A 85 43.38 28.45 -35.80
N PRO A 86 42.37 29.41 -35.73
CA PRO A 86 41.08 29.58 -34.98
C PRO A 86 39.85 30.16 -35.79
N ALA A 87 38.71 30.42 -35.10
CA ALA A 87 37.66 31.48 -35.33
C ALA A 87 36.58 31.27 -36.44
N VAL A 88 35.45 32.04 -36.59
CA VAL A 88 35.01 33.40 -36.11
C VAL A 88 33.46 33.59 -35.92
N SER A 89 33.02 34.33 -34.88
CA SER A 89 31.83 35.24 -34.65
C SER A 89 30.33 35.02 -35.07
N GLY A 90 29.40 35.47 -34.18
CA GLY A 90 28.22 36.35 -34.47
C GLY A 90 26.79 35.83 -34.14
N LEU A 91 25.74 36.61 -33.76
CA LEU A 91 25.57 37.94 -33.09
C LEU A 91 24.05 38.26 -32.82
N MET A 92 23.66 38.71 -31.59
CA MET A 92 22.44 39.51 -31.20
C MET A 92 21.00 38.97 -31.52
N ASP A 93 19.82 39.58 -31.19
CA ASP A 93 19.18 40.25 -30.00
C ASP A 93 17.62 40.32 -30.27
N GLY A 94 16.65 40.76 -29.42
CA GLY A 94 16.55 41.25 -28.03
C GLY A 94 15.20 42.00 -27.73
N GLN A 95 14.87 42.32 -26.45
CA GLN A 95 13.80 43.27 -25.93
C GLN A 95 12.29 42.86 -26.01
N SER A 96 11.31 43.30 -25.16
CA SER A 96 11.29 44.03 -23.85
C SER A 96 9.88 44.15 -23.17
N SER A 97 9.80 44.23 -21.81
CA SER A 97 8.94 45.13 -20.94
C SER A 97 7.37 45.12 -20.99
N SER A 98 6.54 45.54 -19.98
CA SER A 98 6.71 45.97 -18.55
C SER A 98 5.37 46.28 -17.78
N GLN A 99 5.30 46.05 -16.45
CA GLN A 99 4.45 46.70 -15.37
C GLN A 99 2.89 46.63 -15.49
N GLY A 100 1.99 46.85 -14.49
CA GLY A 100 1.93 47.17 -13.02
C GLY A 100 0.43 47.29 -12.59
N LEU A 101 -0.09 47.65 -11.37
CA LEU A 101 0.37 47.83 -9.96
C LEU A 101 -0.84 48.12 -9.00
N PHE A 102 -0.82 47.65 -7.71
CA PHE A 102 -1.74 47.94 -6.56
C PHE A 102 -3.25 47.55 -6.63
N GLY A 103 -4.04 47.36 -5.54
CA GLY A 103 -3.75 47.22 -4.09
C GLY A 103 -4.96 47.46 -3.12
N THR A 104 -4.88 47.00 -1.85
CA THR A 104 -5.70 47.38 -0.63
C THR A 104 -7.23 47.07 -0.57
N SER A 105 -7.92 46.92 0.60
CA SER A 105 -7.55 46.55 2.00
C SER A 105 -8.79 46.36 2.93
N GLY A 106 -8.82 45.30 3.77
CA GLY A 106 -9.55 45.20 5.07
C GLY A 106 -11.08 45.02 5.10
N SER A 107 -11.76 44.84 6.26
CA SER A 107 -11.41 44.30 7.61
C SER A 107 -12.67 44.29 8.55
N VAL A 108 -12.52 43.82 9.82
CA VAL A 108 -13.32 44.17 11.05
C VAL A 108 -14.54 43.30 11.49
N THR A 109 -14.30 42.42 12.49
CA THR A 109 -15.15 41.99 13.67
C THR A 109 -16.43 41.13 13.54
N ASP A 110 -16.97 40.50 14.61
CA ASP A 110 -16.47 39.82 15.85
C ASP A 110 -17.67 39.32 16.73
N LEU A 111 -17.39 38.49 17.76
CA LEU A 111 -18.18 38.18 18.99
C LEU A 111 -19.51 37.38 18.91
N GLY A 112 -19.63 36.37 19.80
CA GLY A 112 -20.91 35.78 20.24
C GLY A 112 -20.78 34.36 20.83
N CYS A 113 -21.02 34.16 22.13
CA CYS A 113 -20.80 32.87 22.84
C CYS A 113 -21.97 32.51 23.78
N VAL A 114 -22.36 31.22 23.85
CA VAL A 114 -23.13 30.64 24.97
C VAL A 114 -22.87 29.13 25.14
N ASP A 115 -22.73 28.70 26.40
CA ASP A 115 -22.80 27.31 26.93
C ASP A 115 -24.27 27.00 27.38
N PRO A 116 -24.75 25.78 27.77
CA PRO A 116 -24.09 24.86 28.72
C PRO A 116 -24.33 23.31 28.57
N LEU A 117 -23.70 22.56 29.49
CA LEU A 117 -23.74 21.10 29.75
C LEU A 117 -25.10 20.49 30.17
N LEU A 118 -25.30 19.16 29.97
CA LEU A 118 -25.95 18.23 30.92
C LEU A 118 -25.81 16.73 30.55
N VAL A 119 -25.82 15.82 31.54
CA VAL A 119 -25.66 14.35 31.44
C VAL A 119 -26.49 13.63 32.54
N PRO A 120 -27.12 12.47 32.24
CA PRO A 120 -26.93 11.22 33.04
C PRO A 120 -26.80 9.98 32.12
N GLU A 121 -26.08 8.87 32.42
CA GLU A 121 -26.28 7.85 33.49
C GLU A 121 -27.71 7.27 33.55
N GLY A 122 -27.95 5.94 33.66
CA GLY A 122 -27.07 4.77 33.68
C GLY A 122 -27.77 3.61 34.42
N GLU A 123 -27.61 2.33 34.01
CA GLU A 123 -28.21 1.20 34.75
C GLU A 123 -27.44 -0.12 34.56
N ASP A 124 -27.57 -1.01 35.54
CA ASP A 124 -26.77 -2.23 35.78
C ASP A 124 -27.75 -3.36 36.15
N ASP A 125 -27.47 -4.63 35.82
CA ASP A 125 -28.22 -5.74 36.45
C ASP A 125 -27.49 -7.10 36.48
N ARG A 126 -27.85 -7.91 37.48
CA ARG A 126 -27.38 -9.28 37.76
C ARG A 126 -28.59 -10.13 38.14
N PHE A 127 -28.65 -11.43 37.81
CA PHE A 127 -29.11 -12.45 38.79
C PHE A 127 -28.84 -13.93 38.41
N GLN A 128 -29.02 -14.77 39.42
CA GLN A 128 -28.59 -16.15 39.71
C GLN A 128 -28.88 -17.32 38.72
N ALA A 129 -27.83 -18.15 38.62
CA ALA A 129 -27.75 -19.62 38.65
C ALA A 129 -28.97 -20.55 38.91
N GLY A 130 -28.95 -21.69 38.20
CA GLY A 130 -29.49 -23.04 38.52
C GLY A 130 -28.99 -24.00 37.42
N ALA A 131 -28.34 -25.15 37.65
CA ALA A 131 -28.75 -26.36 38.40
C ALA A 131 -30.04 -26.99 37.81
N VAL A 132 -30.11 -28.26 37.37
CA VAL A 132 -29.25 -29.47 37.48
C VAL A 132 -29.16 -30.15 36.05
N ASP A 133 -28.63 -31.34 35.70
CA ASP A 133 -28.19 -32.58 36.39
C ASP A 133 -27.21 -33.45 35.54
N GLN A 134 -26.83 -34.61 36.10
CA GLN A 134 -26.24 -35.89 35.61
C GLN A 134 -26.34 -36.33 34.12
N ALA A 135 -25.54 -37.30 33.60
CA ALA A 135 -24.26 -37.91 34.02
C ALA A 135 -23.70 -38.97 33.02
N HIS A 136 -22.46 -39.44 33.29
CA HIS A 136 -21.82 -40.72 32.90
C HIS A 136 -21.20 -40.83 31.47
N ARG A 137 -20.04 -41.48 31.24
CA ARG A 137 -18.99 -42.08 32.12
C ARG A 137 -17.70 -42.38 31.31
N ILE A 138 -16.53 -42.32 31.98
CA ILE A 138 -15.40 -43.31 32.02
C ILE A 138 -15.00 -44.02 30.69
N CYS A 139 -13.74 -44.08 30.23
CA CYS A 139 -12.43 -43.63 30.77
C CYS A 139 -11.33 -43.72 29.68
N ASP A 140 -10.16 -43.11 29.94
CA ASP A 140 -8.76 -43.54 29.64
C ASP A 140 -8.36 -43.97 28.18
N GLU A 141 -7.10 -43.87 27.70
CA GLU A 141 -5.83 -43.51 28.32
C GLU A 141 -4.79 -42.95 27.29
N SER A 142 -3.77 -42.24 27.79
CA SER A 142 -2.37 -42.15 27.28
C SER A 142 -2.01 -41.78 25.81
N THR A 143 -1.17 -40.72 25.72
CA THR A 143 0.04 -40.56 24.84
C THR A 143 -0.09 -40.50 23.30
N GLY A 144 0.67 -39.55 22.70
CA GLY A 144 0.98 -39.53 21.26
C GLY A 144 1.25 -38.14 20.67
N LEU A 145 2.48 -37.61 20.84
CA LEU A 145 2.97 -36.45 20.07
C LEU A 145 3.78 -36.95 18.88
N GLU A 146 3.27 -36.79 17.65
CA GLU A 146 4.08 -36.83 16.42
C GLU A 146 3.58 -35.81 15.38
N GLU A 147 4.50 -35.35 14.54
CA GLU A 147 4.30 -34.26 13.58
C GLU A 147 3.68 -34.77 12.27
N PHE A 148 2.46 -34.31 11.92
CA PHE A 148 1.87 -34.64 10.63
C PHE A 148 2.43 -33.80 9.48
N ASN A 149 3.54 -34.26 8.92
CA ASN A 149 4.03 -33.84 7.61
C ASN A 149 2.97 -34.11 6.52
N SER A 150 2.70 -33.11 5.69
CA SER A 150 1.74 -33.22 4.58
C SER A 150 2.32 -34.07 3.44
N HIS A 151 1.86 -35.31 3.32
CA HIS A 151 2.30 -36.20 2.23
C HIS A 151 1.81 -35.74 0.85
N ILE A 152 2.72 -35.80 -0.13
CA ILE A 152 2.49 -35.51 -1.54
C ILE A 152 1.53 -36.56 -2.14
N VAL A 153 0.56 -36.11 -2.93
CA VAL A 153 -0.31 -36.99 -3.75
C VAL A 153 -0.04 -36.72 -5.23
N SER A 154 0.60 -37.67 -5.89
CA SER A 154 0.87 -37.60 -7.34
C SER A 154 -0.38 -37.95 -8.16
N PRO A 155 -0.68 -37.24 -9.26
CA PRO A 155 -1.85 -37.52 -10.10
C PRO A 155 -1.65 -38.77 -10.97
N GLY A 156 -2.31 -39.87 -10.59
CA GLY A 156 -2.30 -41.12 -11.36
C GLY A 156 -3.35 -41.15 -12.47
N THR A 157 -2.89 -41.23 -13.72
CA THR A 157 -3.53 -41.85 -14.91
C THR A 157 -5.07 -41.87 -14.96
N LEU A 158 -5.68 -40.82 -15.53
CA LEU A 158 -7.06 -40.90 -16.02
C LEU A 158 -7.15 -41.82 -17.25
N SER A 159 -8.15 -42.68 -17.32
CA SER A 159 -8.46 -43.48 -18.51
C SER A 159 -9.96 -43.76 -18.62
N THR A 160 -10.53 -43.31 -19.75
CA THR A 160 -11.78 -43.77 -20.38
C THR A 160 -12.90 -44.32 -19.49
N LEU A 161 -13.94 -43.50 -19.29
CA LEU A 161 -15.32 -44.01 -19.16
C LEU A 161 -16.22 -43.32 -20.20
N SER A 162 -16.58 -44.06 -21.24
CA SER A 162 -17.57 -43.67 -22.24
C SER A 162 -18.87 -44.40 -21.97
N PHE A 163 -20.01 -43.70 -22.02
CA PHE A 163 -21.34 -44.31 -21.87
C PHE A 163 -22.26 -43.88 -23.03
N PRO A 164 -23.29 -44.70 -23.36
CA PRO A 164 -23.65 -44.92 -24.76
C PRO A 164 -24.80 -44.07 -25.31
N VAL A 165 -24.84 -43.97 -26.63
CA VAL A 165 -26.00 -43.54 -27.40
C VAL A 165 -27.06 -44.65 -27.42
N SER A 166 -28.34 -44.28 -27.31
CA SER A 166 -29.49 -45.10 -27.69
C SER A 166 -30.65 -44.20 -28.13
N SER A 167 -31.50 -44.67 -29.05
CA SER A 167 -32.19 -43.78 -30.00
C SER A 167 -33.70 -44.02 -30.14
N GLY A 168 -34.46 -42.92 -30.31
CA GLY A 168 -35.86 -42.90 -30.75
C GLY A 168 -36.90 -43.21 -29.65
N THR A 169 -38.17 -42.82 -29.77
CA THR A 169 -38.92 -41.94 -30.70
C THR A 169 -40.06 -41.26 -29.89
N SER A 170 -40.88 -40.31 -30.32
CA SER A 170 -41.32 -39.82 -31.65
C SER A 170 -41.85 -38.37 -31.54
N GLY A 171 -41.99 -37.68 -32.68
CA GLY A 171 -42.19 -36.22 -32.77
C GLY A 171 -43.47 -35.61 -32.19
N GLU A 172 -43.44 -34.27 -32.11
CA GLU A 172 -44.46 -33.37 -32.68
C GLU A 172 -43.84 -31.97 -32.88
N ASP A 173 -44.13 -31.32 -34.02
CA ASP A 173 -43.61 -29.99 -34.36
C ASP A 173 -44.54 -28.87 -33.85
N VAL A 174 -44.03 -27.92 -33.07
CA VAL A 174 -44.70 -26.62 -32.87
C VAL A 174 -43.68 -25.48 -32.89
N HIS A 175 -43.84 -24.57 -33.84
CA HIS A 175 -43.01 -23.38 -34.04
C HIS A 175 -43.68 -22.15 -33.42
N PHE A 176 -42.98 -21.44 -32.52
CA PHE A 176 -43.41 -20.13 -32.01
C PHE A 176 -42.26 -19.12 -32.11
N GLY A 177 -42.53 -17.99 -32.75
CA GLY A 177 -41.60 -16.85 -32.87
C GLY A 177 -41.73 -15.84 -31.72
N PRO A 178 -40.84 -14.83 -31.66
CA PRO A 178 -40.88 -13.79 -30.63
C PRO A 178 -42.08 -12.84 -30.80
N PRO A 179 -42.65 -12.31 -29.70
CA PRO A 179 -43.73 -11.34 -29.76
C PRO A 179 -43.23 -9.94 -30.12
N ALA A 180 -44.08 -9.13 -30.77
CA ALA A 180 -43.82 -7.73 -31.05
C ALA A 180 -45.12 -6.91 -30.94
N GLY A 181 -45.00 -5.64 -30.53
CA GLY A 181 -46.04 -4.63 -30.73
C GLY A 181 -46.54 -3.92 -29.47
N SER A 182 -46.10 -2.67 -29.28
CA SER A 182 -46.99 -1.53 -28.99
C SER A 182 -46.29 -0.23 -29.39
N ASP A 183 -47.06 0.67 -30.00
CA ASP A 183 -46.67 1.97 -30.57
C ASP A 183 -46.00 2.93 -29.55
N ILE A 184 -45.33 4.03 -29.92
CA ILE A 184 -45.65 5.05 -30.94
C ILE A 184 -44.38 5.58 -31.62
N GLY A 185 -44.44 5.79 -32.95
CA GLY A 185 -43.33 6.32 -33.77
C GLY A 185 -43.64 7.61 -34.52
N GLN A 186 -42.70 8.06 -35.36
CA GLN A 186 -42.87 9.10 -36.38
C GLN A 186 -42.06 8.79 -37.65
N LYS A 187 -42.42 9.44 -38.76
CA LYS A 187 -41.87 9.18 -40.10
C LYS A 187 -40.51 9.87 -40.31
N ASN A 188 -39.66 9.30 -41.17
CA ASN A 188 -39.31 9.90 -42.47
C ASN A 188 -38.47 8.95 -43.34
N ASN A 189 -38.48 9.21 -44.66
CA ASN A 189 -37.76 8.41 -45.66
C ASN A 189 -36.32 8.89 -45.87
N SER A 190 -35.39 7.96 -46.11
CA SER A 190 -34.36 8.11 -47.14
C SER A 190 -33.79 6.75 -47.56
N GLU A 191 -33.47 6.59 -48.84
CA GLU A 191 -32.90 5.38 -49.41
C GLU A 191 -31.36 5.43 -49.29
N HIS A 192 -30.72 4.40 -48.75
CA HIS A 192 -29.27 4.19 -48.88
C HIS A 192 -28.99 2.73 -49.28
N GLY A 193 -28.06 2.57 -50.23
CA GLY A 193 -27.80 1.28 -50.88
C GLY A 193 -26.97 0.33 -50.03
N VAL A 194 -27.16 -0.98 -50.26
CA VAL A 194 -26.34 -2.03 -49.65
C VAL A 194 -24.93 -1.97 -50.23
N VAL A 195 -23.96 -1.58 -49.40
CA VAL A 195 -22.53 -1.78 -49.66
C VAL A 195 -22.12 -3.05 -48.93
N ASP A 196 -22.01 -4.15 -49.67
CA ASP A 196 -21.42 -5.39 -49.16
C ASP A 196 -19.93 -5.17 -48.91
N CYS A 197 -19.46 -5.48 -47.70
CA CYS A 197 -18.12 -5.13 -47.23
C CYS A 197 -17.45 -6.35 -46.60
N SER A 198 -17.03 -7.26 -47.46
CA SER A 198 -16.34 -8.52 -47.12
C SER A 198 -14.89 -8.26 -46.70
N ILE A 199 -14.70 -7.70 -45.51
CA ILE A 199 -13.37 -7.52 -44.90
C ILE A 199 -12.88 -8.87 -44.36
N SER A 200 -12.01 -9.53 -45.11
CA SER A 200 -11.25 -10.69 -44.64
C SER A 200 -10.13 -10.26 -43.68
N CYS A 201 -10.44 -10.16 -42.39
CA CYS A 201 -9.42 -9.99 -41.35
C CYS A 201 -8.58 -11.26 -41.20
N GLU A 202 -7.31 -11.21 -41.58
CA GLU A 202 -6.33 -12.24 -41.21
C GLU A 202 -5.99 -12.13 -39.72
N GLU A 203 -6.66 -12.93 -38.88
CA GLU A 203 -6.32 -13.07 -37.46
C GLU A 203 -4.92 -13.69 -37.30
N LYS A 204 -3.94 -12.85 -36.98
CA LYS A 204 -2.59 -13.30 -36.60
C LYS A 204 -2.62 -13.86 -35.17
N PRO A 205 -1.86 -14.93 -34.85
CA PRO A 205 -1.84 -15.50 -33.50
C PRO A 205 -1.56 -14.44 -32.42
N TYR A 206 -2.50 -14.30 -31.47
CA TYR A 206 -2.53 -13.21 -30.49
C TYR A 206 -1.54 -13.37 -29.31
N PHE A 207 -0.85 -14.52 -29.23
CA PHE A 207 0.41 -14.63 -28.51
C PHE A 207 1.57 -14.62 -29.52
N PRO A 208 2.70 -13.97 -29.24
CA PRO A 208 3.93 -14.30 -29.93
C PRO A 208 4.21 -15.80 -29.73
N VAL A 209 4.51 -16.53 -30.81
CA VAL A 209 4.68 -18.00 -30.85
C VAL A 209 5.91 -18.48 -30.04
N HIS A 210 6.56 -17.56 -29.32
CA HIS A 210 7.78 -17.72 -28.54
C HIS A 210 7.70 -17.07 -27.15
N ALA A 211 6.51 -17.03 -26.53
CA ALA A 211 6.43 -16.78 -25.09
C ALA A 211 7.26 -17.85 -24.36
N SER A 212 8.29 -17.44 -23.61
CA SER A 212 9.19 -18.39 -22.96
C SER A 212 8.48 -19.17 -21.85
N THR A 213 9.00 -20.34 -21.48
CA THR A 213 8.51 -21.10 -20.32
C THR A 213 8.55 -20.24 -19.06
N GLN A 214 9.60 -19.42 -18.90
CA GLN A 214 9.71 -18.44 -17.81
C GLN A 214 8.56 -17.43 -17.82
N GLU A 215 8.33 -16.71 -18.92
CA GLU A 215 7.25 -15.73 -19.02
C GLU A 215 5.86 -16.35 -18.83
N SER A 216 5.66 -17.58 -19.32
CA SER A 216 4.43 -18.35 -19.14
C SER A 216 4.21 -18.71 -17.66
N CYS A 217 5.26 -19.16 -16.96
CA CYS A 217 5.24 -19.41 -15.53
C CYS A 217 5.04 -18.12 -14.72
N LEU A 218 5.67 -17.00 -15.09
CA LEU A 218 5.49 -15.71 -14.43
C LEU A 218 4.06 -15.16 -14.61
N LEU A 219 3.47 -15.27 -15.80
CA LEU A 219 2.07 -14.90 -16.03
C LEU A 219 1.12 -15.76 -15.20
N ARG A 220 1.36 -17.08 -15.16
CA ARG A 220 0.57 -18.02 -14.37
C ARG A 220 0.70 -17.76 -12.86
N TYR A 221 1.91 -17.47 -12.40
CA TYR A 221 2.21 -17.10 -11.02
C TYR A 221 1.44 -15.84 -10.60
N PHE A 222 1.36 -14.83 -11.48
CA PHE A 222 0.54 -13.65 -11.18
C PHE A 222 -0.93 -14.00 -10.97
N ILE A 223 -1.51 -14.81 -11.88
CA ILE A 223 -2.94 -15.18 -11.87
C ILE A 223 -3.33 -16.00 -10.62
N GLU A 224 -2.42 -16.82 -10.11
CA GLU A 224 -2.68 -17.71 -8.97
C GLU A 224 -2.31 -17.09 -7.61
N GLU A 225 -1.12 -16.50 -7.50
CA GLU A 225 -0.52 -16.14 -6.19
C GLU A 225 -0.56 -14.63 -5.89
N LEU A 226 -0.63 -13.77 -6.91
CA LEU A 226 -0.55 -12.31 -6.74
C LEU A 226 -1.86 -11.57 -6.99
N SER A 227 -2.61 -11.89 -8.05
CA SER A 227 -3.85 -11.16 -8.37
C SER A 227 -4.91 -11.17 -7.24
N PRO A 228 -5.04 -12.22 -6.39
CA PRO A 228 -5.94 -12.16 -5.22
C PRO A 228 -5.60 -11.06 -4.21
N LEU A 229 -4.34 -10.59 -4.16
CA LEU A 229 -3.94 -9.46 -3.31
C LEU A 229 -4.61 -8.15 -3.75
N PHE A 230 -4.71 -7.95 -5.06
CA PHE A 230 -5.31 -6.78 -5.69
C PHE A 230 -6.85 -6.84 -5.62
N ASP A 231 -7.41 -7.98 -6.04
CA ASP A 231 -8.85 -8.19 -6.30
C ASP A 231 -9.74 -8.45 -5.06
N HIS A 232 -9.22 -8.48 -3.84
CA HIS A 232 -10.01 -8.92 -2.67
C HIS A 232 -11.20 -8.02 -2.28
N CYS A 233 -11.33 -6.82 -2.85
CA CYS A 233 -12.52 -5.96 -2.77
C CYS A 233 -13.21 -5.75 -4.14
N ASP A 234 -12.85 -6.55 -5.15
CA ASP A 234 -13.34 -6.44 -6.53
C ASP A 234 -14.02 -7.75 -6.97
N GLU A 235 -15.35 -7.74 -6.96
CA GLU A 235 -16.18 -8.87 -7.36
C GLU A 235 -15.99 -9.29 -8.84
N ARG A 236 -15.52 -8.37 -9.70
CA ARG A 236 -15.23 -8.64 -11.11
C ARG A 236 -13.80 -9.16 -11.34
N LYS A 237 -12.94 -9.10 -10.33
CA LYS A 237 -11.54 -9.57 -10.32
C LYS A 237 -10.73 -9.11 -11.54
N HIS A 238 -10.64 -7.79 -11.74
CA HIS A 238 -9.99 -7.24 -12.93
C HIS A 238 -8.51 -7.63 -13.03
N PHE A 239 -7.80 -7.84 -11.92
CA PHE A 239 -6.38 -8.22 -11.95
C PHE A 239 -6.19 -9.74 -12.24
N GLN A 240 -7.13 -10.60 -11.85
CA GLN A 240 -7.11 -12.04 -12.16
C GLN A 240 -7.58 -12.34 -13.58
N LEU A 241 -8.55 -11.57 -14.10
CA LEU A 241 -9.28 -11.92 -15.34
C LEU A 241 -8.99 -10.97 -16.52
N VAL A 242 -8.89 -9.66 -16.27
CA VAL A 242 -8.79 -8.65 -17.35
C VAL A 242 -7.35 -8.27 -17.64
N VAL A 243 -6.56 -7.97 -16.61
CA VAL A 243 -5.15 -7.59 -16.72
C VAL A 243 -4.29 -8.62 -17.47
N PRO A 244 -4.38 -9.95 -17.22
CA PRO A 244 -3.53 -10.93 -17.90
C PRO A 244 -3.86 -11.09 -19.38
N PHE A 245 -5.11 -10.80 -19.77
CA PHE A 245 -5.54 -10.75 -21.17
C PHE A 245 -5.05 -9.47 -21.86
N ARG A 246 -5.23 -8.30 -21.22
CA ARG A 246 -4.74 -7.03 -21.77
C ARG A 246 -3.21 -6.96 -21.86
N ALA A 247 -2.49 -7.63 -20.97
CA ALA A 247 -1.03 -7.75 -21.00
C ALA A 247 -0.48 -8.46 -22.26
N GLN A 248 -1.27 -9.32 -22.93
CA GLN A 248 -0.85 -9.90 -24.21
C GLN A 248 -0.63 -8.78 -25.25
N HIS A 249 -1.43 -7.72 -25.16
CA HIS A 249 -1.51 -6.60 -26.10
C HIS A 249 -0.74 -5.35 -25.65
N CYS A 250 -0.54 -5.15 -24.33
CA CYS A 250 0.19 -4.01 -23.77
C CYS A 250 1.56 -4.42 -23.17
N PRO A 251 2.69 -4.10 -23.83
CA PRO A 251 4.03 -4.48 -23.35
C PRO A 251 4.37 -3.93 -21.95
N THR A 252 3.95 -2.70 -21.64
CA THR A 252 4.18 -2.08 -20.33
C THR A 252 3.51 -2.85 -19.21
N LEU A 253 2.24 -3.24 -19.40
CA LEU A 253 1.48 -4.03 -18.43
C LEU A 253 2.03 -5.46 -18.32
N ARG A 254 2.46 -6.08 -19.44
CA ARG A 254 3.11 -7.38 -19.42
C ARG A 254 4.40 -7.39 -18.61
N ASN A 255 5.25 -6.40 -18.83
CA ASN A 255 6.52 -6.27 -18.13
C ASN A 255 6.30 -5.89 -16.66
N ALA A 256 5.21 -5.18 -16.32
CA ALA A 256 4.80 -4.96 -14.92
C ALA A 256 4.50 -6.28 -14.22
N LEU A 257 3.69 -7.15 -14.83
CA LEU A 257 3.38 -8.49 -14.32
C LEU A 257 4.63 -9.33 -14.14
N PHE A 258 5.54 -9.33 -15.12
CA PHE A 258 6.77 -10.10 -15.06
C PHE A 258 7.76 -9.56 -14.02
N ALA A 259 7.84 -8.25 -13.82
CA ALA A 259 8.67 -7.64 -12.78
C ALA A 259 8.22 -8.05 -11.37
N VAL A 260 6.94 -7.84 -11.02
CA VAL A 260 6.42 -8.20 -9.69
C VAL A 260 6.46 -9.72 -9.46
N SER A 261 6.15 -10.52 -10.48
CA SER A 261 6.14 -11.98 -10.38
C SER A 261 7.55 -12.52 -10.21
N SER A 262 8.52 -12.02 -10.97
CA SER A 262 9.93 -12.42 -10.82
C SER A 262 10.44 -12.07 -9.42
N ARG A 263 10.14 -10.85 -8.94
CA ARG A 263 10.56 -10.37 -7.62
C ARG A 263 9.97 -11.22 -6.49
N HIS A 264 8.67 -11.50 -6.52
CA HIS A 264 8.01 -12.26 -5.48
C HIS A 264 8.36 -13.75 -5.53
N LEU A 265 8.32 -14.38 -6.71
CA LEU A 265 8.65 -15.80 -6.89
C LEU A 265 10.08 -16.13 -6.42
N VAL A 266 11.07 -15.30 -6.77
CA VAL A 266 12.48 -15.48 -6.34
C VAL A 266 12.65 -15.32 -4.82
N ARG A 267 11.73 -14.65 -4.12
CA ARG A 267 11.77 -14.49 -2.66
C ARG A 267 11.19 -15.69 -1.88
N ARG A 268 10.41 -16.58 -2.51
CA ARG A 268 9.63 -17.63 -1.82
C ARG A 268 10.43 -18.94 -1.70
N PRO A 269 10.84 -19.38 -0.48
CA PRO A 269 11.69 -20.58 -0.31
C PRO A 269 11.06 -21.87 -0.84
N GLN A 270 9.73 -21.96 -0.85
CA GLN A 270 8.95 -23.11 -1.33
C GLN A 270 9.18 -23.45 -2.81
N TYR A 271 9.73 -22.52 -3.61
CA TYR A 271 10.03 -22.70 -5.04
C TYR A 271 11.55 -22.71 -5.34
N MET A 272 12.40 -22.71 -4.30
CA MET A 272 13.86 -22.71 -4.46
C MET A 272 14.42 -24.13 -4.56
N THR A 273 15.25 -24.38 -5.58
CA THR A 273 16.05 -25.61 -5.70
C THR A 273 17.52 -25.28 -5.91
N PRO A 274 18.47 -26.20 -5.65
CA PRO A 274 19.89 -26.00 -5.97
C PRO A 274 20.19 -25.72 -7.45
N GLN A 275 19.24 -25.98 -8.35
CA GLN A 275 19.35 -25.81 -9.80
C GLN A 275 18.65 -24.55 -10.33
N GLY A 276 17.95 -23.79 -9.48
CA GLY A 276 17.16 -22.61 -9.85
C GLY A 276 15.75 -22.63 -9.25
N VAL A 277 14.86 -21.80 -9.79
CA VAL A 277 13.46 -21.71 -9.34
C VAL A 277 12.61 -22.80 -10.01
N LEU A 278 11.82 -23.54 -9.26
CA LEU A 278 10.90 -24.56 -9.78
C LEU A 278 9.44 -24.14 -9.55
N TYR A 279 8.65 -24.06 -10.63
CA TYR A 279 7.22 -23.72 -10.57
C TYR A 279 6.40 -24.57 -11.55
N HIS A 280 5.37 -25.28 -11.08
CA HIS A 280 4.58 -26.26 -11.86
C HIS A 280 5.48 -27.20 -12.69
N ASP A 281 6.44 -27.82 -12.01
CA ASP A 281 7.49 -28.70 -12.56
C ASP A 281 8.40 -28.09 -13.66
N GLN A 282 8.31 -26.77 -13.92
CA GLN A 282 9.18 -26.05 -14.83
C GLN A 282 10.36 -25.43 -14.07
N LEU A 283 11.59 -25.79 -14.44
CA LEU A 283 12.81 -25.21 -13.87
C LEU A 283 13.22 -23.95 -14.64
N LEU A 284 13.13 -22.80 -13.98
CA LEU A 284 13.39 -21.48 -14.55
C LEU A 284 14.87 -21.10 -14.36
N ILE A 285 15.75 -21.77 -15.11
CA ILE A 285 17.22 -21.61 -15.00
C ILE A 285 17.74 -20.20 -15.30
N ASP A 286 16.99 -19.42 -16.09
CA ASP A 286 17.38 -18.05 -16.47
C ASP A 286 16.87 -16.97 -15.52
N LEU A 287 15.97 -17.32 -14.60
CA LEU A 287 15.31 -16.38 -13.68
C LEU A 287 16.28 -15.97 -12.57
N LYS A 288 16.82 -14.75 -12.69
CA LYS A 288 17.83 -14.18 -11.77
C LYS A 288 17.23 -13.03 -10.99
N SER A 289 17.88 -12.65 -9.88
CA SER A 289 17.49 -11.47 -9.08
C SER A 289 17.53 -10.15 -9.86
N SER A 290 18.27 -10.10 -10.98
CA SER A 290 18.29 -8.96 -11.91
C SER A 290 17.10 -8.93 -12.87
N THR A 291 16.55 -10.09 -13.25
CA THR A 291 15.48 -10.24 -14.25
C THR A 291 14.23 -9.42 -13.92
N ALA A 292 13.92 -9.30 -12.62
CA ALA A 292 12.81 -8.48 -12.16
C ALA A 292 13.03 -6.96 -12.38
N VAL A 293 14.29 -6.49 -12.27
CA VAL A 293 14.71 -5.12 -12.61
C VAL A 293 14.68 -4.92 -14.13
N GLU A 294 15.15 -5.90 -14.90
CA GLU A 294 15.19 -5.88 -16.37
C GLU A 294 13.79 -5.73 -16.98
N TYR A 295 12.76 -6.38 -16.41
CA TYR A 295 11.37 -6.16 -16.79
C TYR A 295 10.84 -4.78 -16.34
N MET A 296 11.12 -4.34 -15.11
CA MET A 296 10.69 -3.01 -14.61
C MET A 296 11.23 -1.87 -15.49
N LEU A 297 12.50 -1.92 -15.89
CA LEU A 297 13.12 -0.90 -16.75
C LEU A 297 12.44 -0.79 -18.12
N GLN A 298 11.93 -1.90 -18.67
CA GLN A 298 11.17 -1.90 -19.92
C GLN A 298 9.78 -1.24 -19.81
N CYS A 299 9.27 -1.00 -18.59
CA CYS A 299 7.99 -0.29 -18.39
C CYS A 299 8.13 1.23 -18.50
N ILE A 300 9.32 1.77 -18.21
CA ILE A 300 9.58 3.23 -18.14
C ILE A 300 9.11 3.99 -19.40
N PRO A 301 9.37 3.54 -20.65
CA PRO A 301 8.93 4.27 -21.85
C PRO A 301 7.41 4.37 -21.98
N GLY A 302 6.65 3.42 -21.47
CA GLY A 302 5.18 3.48 -21.46
C GLY A 302 4.64 4.44 -20.40
N LEU A 303 5.24 4.40 -19.20
CA LEU A 303 4.84 5.23 -18.05
C LEU A 303 5.16 6.71 -18.28
N VAL A 304 6.32 7.04 -18.86
CA VAL A 304 6.72 8.43 -19.15
C VAL A 304 5.79 9.09 -20.17
N ARG A 305 5.26 8.33 -21.14
CA ARG A 305 4.29 8.83 -22.12
C ARG A 305 2.86 8.95 -21.59
N PHE A 306 2.55 8.52 -20.36
CA PHE A 306 1.17 8.49 -19.85
C PHE A 306 0.37 9.79 -20.10
N PRO A 307 0.91 11.01 -19.92
CA PRO A 307 0.19 12.26 -20.20
C PRO A 307 -0.10 12.53 -21.69
N GLU A 308 0.52 11.78 -22.61
CA GLU A 308 0.38 11.91 -24.06
C GLU A 308 -0.68 10.93 -24.63
N ILE A 309 -1.04 9.89 -23.88
CA ILE A 309 -1.94 8.81 -24.31
C ILE A 309 -3.38 9.31 -24.30
N GLN A 310 -4.05 9.22 -25.45
CA GLN A 310 -5.47 9.60 -25.61
C GLN A 310 -6.43 8.39 -25.62
N ASP A 311 -5.92 7.18 -25.84
CA ASP A 311 -6.75 5.98 -25.78
C ASP A 311 -7.02 5.57 -24.32
N SER A 312 -8.30 5.44 -23.96
CA SER A 312 -8.74 5.08 -22.61
C SER A 312 -8.28 3.67 -22.21
N VAL A 313 -8.23 2.73 -23.16
CA VAL A 313 -7.81 1.35 -22.86
C VAL A 313 -6.31 1.27 -22.60
N GLU A 314 -5.47 2.00 -23.37
CA GLU A 314 -4.04 2.14 -23.08
C GLU A 314 -3.81 2.89 -21.76
N GLN A 315 -4.53 3.99 -21.48
CA GLN A 315 -4.48 4.68 -20.17
C GLN A 315 -4.75 3.71 -19.01
N GLU A 316 -5.85 2.95 -19.05
CA GLU A 316 -6.20 1.94 -18.04
C GLU A 316 -5.10 0.87 -17.87
N ASN A 317 -4.43 0.47 -18.96
CA ASN A 317 -3.34 -0.50 -18.89
C ASN A 317 -2.09 0.07 -18.22
N ILE A 318 -1.77 1.34 -18.47
CA ILE A 318 -0.64 2.04 -17.83
C ILE A 318 -0.95 2.34 -16.35
N MET A 319 -2.20 2.68 -16.02
CA MET A 319 -2.71 2.80 -14.65
C MET A 319 -2.54 1.50 -13.85
N ALA A 320 -3.02 0.37 -14.39
CA ALA A 320 -2.84 -0.94 -13.76
C ALA A 320 -1.36 -1.33 -13.63
N ALA A 321 -0.53 -1.02 -14.64
CA ALA A 321 0.91 -1.25 -14.60
C ALA A 321 1.60 -0.44 -13.48
N ALA A 322 1.18 0.81 -13.25
CA ALA A 322 1.72 1.65 -12.18
C ALA A 322 1.43 1.08 -10.78
N VAL A 323 0.20 0.60 -10.54
CA VAL A 323 -0.21 -0.06 -9.28
C VAL A 323 0.58 -1.36 -9.05
N ILE A 324 0.75 -2.18 -10.10
CA ILE A 324 1.53 -3.43 -10.05
C ILE A 324 3.02 -3.15 -9.76
N LEU A 325 3.60 -2.12 -10.38
CA LEU A 325 5.01 -1.80 -10.19
C LEU A 325 5.28 -1.05 -8.86
N ARG A 326 4.28 -0.36 -8.29
CA ARG A 326 4.33 0.08 -6.89
C ARG A 326 4.43 -1.11 -5.94
N GLN A 327 3.63 -2.17 -6.16
CA GLN A 327 3.75 -3.39 -5.35
C GLN A 327 5.13 -4.06 -5.51
N TYR A 328 5.75 -3.97 -6.68
CA TYR A 328 7.15 -4.40 -6.89
C TYR A 328 8.15 -3.56 -6.07
N GLU A 329 8.00 -2.23 -6.01
CA GLU A 329 8.85 -1.36 -5.19
C GLU A 329 8.67 -1.63 -3.70
N GLU A 330 7.43 -1.81 -3.25
CA GLU A 330 7.08 -2.13 -1.86
C GLU A 330 7.74 -3.46 -1.40
N ILE A 331 7.95 -4.43 -2.30
CA ILE A 331 8.67 -5.69 -2.03
C ILE A 331 10.21 -5.54 -2.08
N GLU A 332 10.73 -4.50 -2.75
CA GLU A 332 12.18 -4.22 -2.88
C GLU A 332 12.74 -3.36 -1.74
N GLU A 333 11.91 -2.54 -1.08
CA GLU A 333 12.33 -1.76 0.10
C GLU A 333 12.64 -2.66 1.31
N ASP A 334 12.06 -3.87 1.38
CA ASP A 334 12.39 -4.93 2.34
C ASP A 334 13.90 -5.26 2.40
N MET A 335 14.61 -5.12 1.27
CA MET A 335 16.00 -5.58 1.09
C MET A 335 17.06 -4.61 1.66
N GLY A 336 16.66 -3.49 2.27
CA GLY A 336 17.52 -2.31 2.37
C GLY A 336 18.76 -2.36 3.27
N ASP A 337 18.79 -3.21 4.30
CA ASP A 337 19.66 -2.96 5.48
C ASP A 337 20.69 -4.06 5.81
N ASP A 338 20.58 -5.28 5.27
CA ASP A 338 21.57 -6.36 5.55
C ASP A 338 22.89 -6.18 4.76
N ASP A 339 22.85 -5.53 3.59
CA ASP A 339 24.01 -5.27 2.72
C ASP A 339 24.56 -3.84 2.92
N GLU A 340 25.17 -3.57 4.08
CA GLU A 340 25.82 -2.27 4.40
C GLU A 340 26.92 -1.87 3.39
N VAL A 341 27.41 -2.84 2.59
CA VAL A 341 28.44 -2.68 1.55
C VAL A 341 27.85 -2.25 0.18
N GLY A 342 26.54 -2.37 -0.03
CA GLY A 342 25.89 -2.14 -1.33
C GLY A 342 25.52 -0.68 -1.65
N MET A 343 25.79 0.27 -0.75
CA MET A 343 25.12 1.58 -0.73
C MET A 343 25.49 2.56 -1.87
N GLU A 344 26.65 2.39 -2.53
CA GLU A 344 27.20 3.41 -3.46
C GLU A 344 26.72 3.31 -4.92
N PHE A 345 26.00 2.26 -5.32
CA PHE A 345 25.58 2.05 -6.73
C PHE A 345 24.07 1.94 -6.96
N ARG A 346 23.23 2.24 -5.96
CA ARG A 346 21.80 2.51 -6.18
C ARG A 346 21.59 3.92 -6.75
N GLU A 347 22.02 4.12 -8.00
CA GLU A 347 21.47 5.19 -8.87
C GLU A 347 20.04 4.80 -9.30
N GLN A 348 19.19 4.63 -8.29
CA GLN A 348 17.88 4.03 -8.41
C GLN A 348 16.95 5.08 -9.03
N VAL A 349 16.50 4.80 -10.25
CA VAL A 349 15.45 5.58 -10.91
C VAL A 349 14.31 5.73 -9.91
N ASN A 350 13.93 6.97 -9.57
CA ASN A 350 12.83 7.26 -8.65
C ASN A 350 11.50 7.00 -9.37
N PHE A 351 11.27 5.71 -9.61
CA PHE A 351 10.16 5.17 -10.36
C PHE A 351 8.85 5.41 -9.61
N LEU A 352 8.89 5.32 -8.27
CA LEU A 352 7.87 5.80 -7.35
C LEU A 352 7.35 7.22 -7.65
N ALA A 353 8.19 8.17 -8.09
CA ALA A 353 7.73 9.50 -8.49
C ALA A 353 6.93 9.49 -9.81
N ILE A 354 7.25 8.59 -10.73
CA ILE A 354 6.52 8.41 -12.00
C ILE A 354 5.18 7.73 -11.73
N THR A 355 5.15 6.65 -10.92
CA THR A 355 3.89 5.99 -10.55
C THR A 355 3.02 6.85 -9.66
N GLN A 356 3.58 7.64 -8.72
CA GLN A 356 2.82 8.61 -7.95
C GLN A 356 2.14 9.65 -8.87
N THR A 357 2.83 10.15 -9.89
CA THR A 357 2.23 11.11 -10.85
C THR A 357 1.03 10.49 -11.59
N ILE A 358 1.10 9.20 -11.93
CA ILE A 358 -0.01 8.46 -12.56
C ILE A 358 -1.14 8.21 -11.54
N ILE A 359 -0.81 7.89 -10.29
CA ILE A 359 -1.77 7.69 -9.20
C ILE A 359 -2.52 8.97 -8.85
N ASP A 360 -1.82 10.10 -8.73
CA ASP A 360 -2.41 11.42 -8.50
C ASP A 360 -3.35 11.81 -9.65
N SER A 361 -3.02 11.42 -10.89
CA SER A 361 -3.90 11.58 -12.05
C SER A 361 -5.12 10.65 -12.03
N MET A 362 -5.01 9.40 -11.54
CA MET A 362 -6.16 8.51 -11.34
C MET A 362 -7.13 9.07 -10.30
N ILE A 363 -6.59 9.58 -9.18
CA ILE A 363 -7.37 10.16 -8.09
C ILE A 363 -8.12 11.43 -8.54
N SER A 364 -7.53 12.18 -9.48
CA SER A 364 -8.10 13.43 -9.99
C SER A 364 -9.17 13.24 -11.08
N SER A 365 -9.31 12.04 -11.66
CA SER A 365 -10.20 11.74 -12.79
C SER A 365 -10.69 10.27 -12.78
N PRO A 366 -11.60 9.89 -11.86
CA PRO A 366 -12.12 8.53 -11.80
C PRO A 366 -12.94 8.15 -13.03
N LEU A 367 -12.56 7.07 -13.70
CA LEU A 367 -13.37 6.43 -14.76
C LEU A 367 -14.37 5.44 -14.15
N ASN A 368 -15.57 5.36 -14.74
CA ASN A 368 -16.68 4.59 -14.19
C ASN A 368 -16.66 3.11 -14.57
N GLN A 369 -16.69 2.24 -13.55
CA GLN A 369 -16.86 0.78 -13.64
C GLN A 369 -15.88 0.02 -14.56
N SER A 370 -14.62 0.44 -14.63
CA SER A 370 -13.59 -0.13 -15.50
C SER A 370 -12.32 -0.57 -14.76
N LEU A 371 -11.29 -0.98 -15.51
CA LEU A 371 -9.99 -1.36 -14.93
C LEU A 371 -9.34 -0.20 -14.15
N ALA A 372 -9.57 1.05 -14.57
CA ALA A 372 -9.12 2.23 -13.82
C ALA A 372 -9.83 2.36 -12.46
N THR A 373 -11.11 2.00 -12.35
CA THR A 373 -11.83 1.99 -11.06
C THR A 373 -11.22 0.97 -10.11
N ALA A 374 -10.86 -0.22 -10.60
CA ALA A 374 -10.18 -1.23 -9.79
C ALA A 374 -8.77 -0.77 -9.35
N ALA A 375 -7.99 -0.24 -10.30
CA ALA A 375 -6.65 0.31 -10.02
C ALA A 375 -6.68 1.46 -9.01
N TYR A 376 -7.65 2.38 -9.11
CA TYR A 376 -7.90 3.45 -8.15
C TYR A 376 -8.12 2.90 -6.74
N TRP A 377 -9.03 1.94 -6.55
CA TRP A 377 -9.33 1.40 -5.21
C TRP A 377 -8.15 0.68 -4.56
N ILE A 378 -7.27 0.07 -5.37
CA ILE A 378 -6.01 -0.51 -4.87
C ILE A 378 -5.01 0.59 -4.50
N ALA A 379 -4.91 1.66 -5.30
CA ALA A 379 -4.06 2.80 -4.99
C ALA A 379 -4.49 3.51 -3.69
N ILE A 380 -5.80 3.67 -3.42
CA ILE A 380 -6.30 4.13 -2.12
C ILE A 380 -5.80 3.21 -1.00
N ARG A 381 -5.92 1.89 -1.17
CA ARG A 381 -5.52 0.88 -0.17
C ARG A 381 -4.00 0.89 0.10
N GLN A 382 -3.17 1.04 -0.94
CA GLN A 382 -1.72 1.16 -0.80
C GLN A 382 -1.30 2.47 -0.11
N GLU A 383 -1.99 3.58 -0.39
CA GLU A 383 -1.76 4.85 0.32
C GLU A 383 -2.19 4.79 1.79
N VAL A 384 -3.32 4.15 2.11
CA VAL A 384 -3.75 3.91 3.50
C VAL A 384 -2.72 3.04 4.24
N TYR A 385 -2.27 1.94 3.62
CA TYR A 385 -1.18 1.10 4.14
C TYR A 385 0.09 1.93 4.41
N TYR A 386 0.51 2.75 3.46
CA TYR A 386 1.75 3.54 3.55
C TYR A 386 1.65 4.65 4.62
N ALA A 387 0.48 5.28 4.76
CA ALA A 387 0.21 6.27 5.80
C ALA A 387 0.29 5.65 7.21
N LEU A 388 -0.33 4.48 7.42
CA LEU A 388 -0.29 3.78 8.70
C LEU A 388 1.09 3.20 9.05
N THR A 389 1.84 2.71 8.07
CA THR A 389 3.15 2.05 8.31
C THR A 389 4.35 2.99 8.32
N ARG A 390 4.23 4.22 7.80
CA ARG A 390 5.31 5.23 7.77
C ARG A 390 4.97 6.54 8.47
N GLU A 391 3.91 6.57 9.28
CA GLU A 391 3.48 7.73 10.09
C GLU A 391 3.35 9.02 9.24
N ARG A 392 2.87 8.89 8.00
CA ARG A 392 2.86 9.96 6.98
C ARG A 392 1.46 10.54 6.78
N THR A 393 1.37 11.87 6.65
CA THR A 393 0.16 12.56 6.17
C THR A 393 -0.30 12.07 4.81
N LEU A 394 -1.54 11.57 4.76
CA LEU A 394 -2.22 11.17 3.53
C LEU A 394 -2.65 12.41 2.73
N SER A 395 -2.22 12.52 1.47
CA SER A 395 -2.51 13.69 0.62
C SER A 395 -3.86 13.63 -0.12
N MET A 396 -4.67 12.60 0.15
CA MET A 396 -5.94 12.36 -0.54
C MET A 396 -7.08 13.26 -0.05
N ARG A 397 -8.08 13.44 -0.92
CA ARG A 397 -9.38 14.06 -0.63
C ARG A 397 -10.44 13.20 -1.33
N PHE A 398 -11.38 12.65 -0.57
CA PHE A 398 -12.51 11.90 -1.12
C PHE A 398 -13.67 12.87 -1.39
N SER A 399 -14.27 12.77 -2.57
CA SER A 399 -15.47 13.51 -2.96
C SER A 399 -16.73 12.82 -2.43
N PRO A 400 -17.88 13.52 -2.29
CA PRO A 400 -19.14 12.89 -1.92
C PRO A 400 -19.60 11.79 -2.89
N GLU A 401 -19.11 11.80 -4.14
CA GLU A 401 -19.44 10.80 -5.16
C GLU A 401 -18.65 9.50 -4.96
N ASP A 402 -17.40 9.56 -4.48
CA ASP A 402 -16.60 8.38 -4.13
C ASP A 402 -17.28 7.56 -3.04
N TRP A 403 -17.80 8.23 -1.99
CA TRP A 403 -18.55 7.60 -0.90
C TRP A 403 -19.88 6.96 -1.33
N GLN A 404 -20.54 7.51 -2.36
CA GLN A 404 -21.82 6.99 -2.86
C GLN A 404 -21.66 5.77 -3.76
N ASN A 405 -20.54 5.68 -4.49
CA ASN A 405 -20.28 4.61 -5.47
C ASN A 405 -19.35 3.50 -4.92
N ALA A 406 -18.83 3.64 -3.70
CA ALA A 406 -17.97 2.65 -3.06
C ALA A 406 -18.73 1.39 -2.59
N SER A 407 -18.06 0.24 -2.68
CA SER A 407 -18.48 -0.98 -1.96
C SER A 407 -18.26 -0.81 -0.45
N VAL A 408 -18.94 -1.61 0.38
CA VAL A 408 -18.82 -1.57 1.85
C VAL A 408 -17.35 -1.63 2.31
N ALA A 409 -16.53 -2.47 1.65
CA ALA A 409 -15.10 -2.57 1.95
C ALA A 409 -14.33 -1.30 1.58
N ASN A 410 -14.61 -0.71 0.41
CA ASN A 410 -13.94 0.50 -0.06
C ASN A 410 -14.34 1.74 0.76
N THR A 411 -15.60 1.84 1.18
CA THR A 411 -16.09 2.85 2.14
C THR A 411 -15.30 2.81 3.46
N LEU A 412 -15.05 1.61 3.97
CA LEU A 412 -14.33 1.44 5.24
C LEU A 412 -12.80 1.61 5.08
N ILE A 413 -12.24 1.33 3.90
CA ILE A 413 -10.87 1.74 3.54
C ILE A 413 -10.75 3.28 3.53
N MET A 414 -11.71 4.01 2.95
CA MET A 414 -11.71 5.49 2.95
C MET A 414 -11.83 6.08 4.36
N LEU A 415 -12.63 5.47 5.24
CA LEU A 415 -12.70 5.86 6.66
C LEU A 415 -11.33 5.78 7.34
N VAL A 416 -10.58 4.67 7.15
CA VAL A 416 -9.21 4.56 7.67
C VAL A 416 -8.28 5.60 7.03
N GLY A 417 -8.49 5.95 5.76
CA GLY A 417 -7.78 7.04 5.10
C GLY A 417 -8.01 8.41 5.76
N GLU A 418 -9.26 8.76 6.08
CA GLU A 418 -9.56 9.99 6.83
C GLU A 418 -8.94 9.96 8.24
N VAL A 419 -9.07 8.84 8.96
CA VAL A 419 -8.51 8.68 10.31
C VAL A 419 -6.98 8.76 10.31
N ALA A 420 -6.29 8.12 9.36
CA ALA A 420 -4.83 8.23 9.22
C ALA A 420 -4.38 9.66 8.87
N LYS A 421 -5.16 10.35 8.03
CA LYS A 421 -4.91 11.75 7.64
C LYS A 421 -5.07 12.72 8.81
N TRP A 422 -6.10 12.55 9.63
CA TRP A 422 -6.27 13.30 10.88
C TRP A 422 -5.14 12.98 11.87
N CYS A 423 -4.86 11.70 12.07
CA CYS A 423 -3.91 11.19 13.05
C CYS A 423 -2.47 11.67 12.78
N TRP A 424 -2.00 11.63 11.53
CA TRP A 424 -0.66 12.13 11.20
C TRP A 424 -0.64 13.60 10.76
N GLY A 425 -1.80 14.26 10.75
CA GLY A 425 -1.97 15.68 10.46
C GLY A 425 -2.01 16.55 11.72
N GLU A 426 -3.01 17.43 11.80
CA GLU A 426 -3.13 18.44 12.87
C GLU A 426 -3.73 17.90 14.18
N LYS A 427 -4.28 16.66 14.20
CA LYS A 427 -4.98 16.03 15.34
C LYS A 427 -6.01 16.94 16.04
N SER A 428 -6.77 17.75 15.29
CA SER A 428 -7.77 18.65 15.88
C SER A 428 -8.90 17.87 16.58
N PRO A 429 -9.39 18.30 17.76
CA PRO A 429 -10.45 17.59 18.48
C PRO A 429 -11.79 17.57 17.76
N GLU A 430 -12.10 18.62 16.99
CA GLU A 430 -13.36 18.76 16.25
C GLU A 430 -13.46 17.75 15.09
N GLU A 431 -12.33 17.49 14.44
CA GLU A 431 -12.22 16.48 13.39
C GLU A 431 -12.19 15.05 13.97
N TRP A 432 -11.60 14.85 15.15
CA TRP A 432 -11.73 13.58 15.87
C TRP A 432 -13.20 13.27 16.19
N GLU A 433 -13.95 14.24 16.70
CA GLU A 433 -15.38 14.10 17.00
C GLU A 433 -16.18 13.78 15.74
N ARG A 434 -15.91 14.47 14.61
CA ARG A 434 -16.50 14.13 13.30
C ARG A 434 -16.22 12.66 12.93
N LEU A 435 -14.96 12.24 13.03
CA LEU A 435 -14.53 10.91 12.60
C LEU A 435 -15.05 9.80 13.52
N ASN A 436 -15.15 10.02 14.83
CA ASN A 436 -15.76 9.07 15.76
C ASN A 436 -17.27 8.90 15.46
N ASN A 437 -18.01 9.99 15.32
CA ASN A 437 -19.43 9.92 14.93
C ASN A 437 -19.62 9.27 13.55
N HIS A 438 -18.73 9.52 12.59
CA HIS A 438 -18.79 8.88 11.28
C HIS A 438 -18.48 7.38 11.35
N GLN A 439 -17.46 6.96 12.12
CA GLN A 439 -17.15 5.55 12.40
C GLN A 439 -18.35 4.84 13.02
N GLU A 440 -18.98 5.42 14.04
CA GLU A 440 -20.14 4.84 14.72
C GLU A 440 -21.36 4.75 13.79
N HIS A 441 -21.61 5.78 12.98
CA HIS A 441 -22.67 5.74 11.96
C HIS A 441 -22.45 4.61 10.95
N LEU A 442 -21.25 4.51 10.35
CA LEU A 442 -20.91 3.46 9.38
C LEU A 442 -21.00 2.05 10.00
N MET A 443 -20.60 1.90 11.26
CA MET A 443 -20.74 0.65 12.02
C MET A 443 -22.21 0.22 12.17
N GLN A 444 -23.14 1.13 12.44
CA GLN A 444 -24.57 0.79 12.52
C GLN A 444 -25.17 0.54 11.13
N THR A 445 -24.86 1.39 10.15
CA THR A 445 -25.36 1.28 8.76
C THR A 445 -24.97 -0.04 8.10
N TYR A 446 -23.72 -0.49 8.29
CA TYR A 446 -23.23 -1.76 7.73
C TYR A 446 -23.30 -2.95 8.68
N LYS A 447 -23.91 -2.80 9.87
CA LYS A 447 -24.04 -3.87 10.88
C LYS A 447 -24.60 -5.19 10.34
N ALA A 448 -25.58 -5.13 9.45
CA ALA A 448 -26.18 -6.31 8.81
C ALA A 448 -25.29 -6.93 7.71
N HIS A 449 -24.42 -6.13 7.10
CA HIS A 449 -23.48 -6.55 6.05
C HIS A 449 -22.20 -7.18 6.61
N LEU A 450 -21.87 -6.90 7.88
CA LEU A 450 -20.66 -7.35 8.58
C LEU A 450 -20.94 -8.40 9.67
N ILE A 451 -22.00 -9.21 9.50
CA ILE A 451 -22.31 -10.33 10.40
C ILE A 451 -21.37 -11.51 10.07
N PRO A 452 -20.58 -12.02 11.04
CA PRO A 452 -19.77 -13.22 10.85
C PRO A 452 -20.63 -14.50 10.90
N ILE A 453 -20.25 -15.52 10.13
CA ILE A 453 -20.90 -16.85 10.16
C ILE A 453 -20.50 -17.68 11.38
N LEU A 454 -19.36 -17.36 12.00
CA LEU A 454 -18.93 -17.89 13.30
C LEU A 454 -18.27 -16.76 14.08
N SER A 455 -18.62 -16.63 15.37
CA SER A 455 -17.87 -15.79 16.31
C SER A 455 -17.73 -16.50 17.63
N ARG A 456 -16.49 -16.83 18.00
CA ARG A 456 -16.13 -17.55 19.22
C ARG A 456 -15.04 -16.76 19.94
N LYS A 457 -15.31 -16.38 21.19
CA LYS A 457 -14.33 -15.72 22.07
C LYS A 457 -13.15 -16.66 22.34
N ALA A 458 -11.97 -16.07 22.52
CA ALA A 458 -10.75 -16.79 22.89
C ALA A 458 -10.90 -17.45 24.27
N ASP A 459 -10.61 -18.75 24.39
CA ASP A 459 -10.57 -19.45 25.68
C ASP A 459 -9.14 -19.57 26.21
N LYS A 460 -8.74 -18.58 27.02
CA LYS A 460 -7.42 -18.58 27.68
C LYS A 460 -7.15 -19.83 28.53
N SER A 461 -8.17 -20.53 29.03
CA SER A 461 -7.98 -21.78 29.78
C SER A 461 -7.46 -22.94 28.91
N LYS A 462 -7.56 -22.80 27.58
CA LYS A 462 -7.02 -23.73 26.57
C LYS A 462 -5.76 -23.19 25.87
N GLY A 463 -5.20 -22.07 26.34
CA GLY A 463 -4.11 -21.36 25.65
C GLY A 463 -4.56 -20.58 24.41
N GLU A 464 -5.87 -20.41 24.18
CA GLU A 464 -6.36 -19.60 23.05
C GLU A 464 -6.28 -18.11 23.40
N ILE A 465 -5.35 -17.39 22.76
CA ILE A 465 -5.21 -15.94 22.90
C ILE A 465 -6.13 -15.17 21.93
N PHE A 466 -6.39 -15.73 20.74
CA PHE A 466 -7.18 -15.09 19.69
C PHE A 466 -8.60 -15.66 19.57
N PRO A 467 -9.62 -14.83 19.25
CA PRO A 467 -10.95 -15.33 18.93
C PRO A 467 -10.96 -16.04 17.58
N THR A 468 -11.93 -16.94 17.36
CA THR A 468 -12.21 -17.52 16.04
C THR A 468 -13.40 -16.79 15.42
N VAL A 469 -13.18 -16.07 14.32
CA VAL A 469 -14.22 -15.26 13.65
C VAL A 469 -14.17 -15.51 12.16
N TRP A 470 -15.28 -15.99 11.57
CA TRP A 470 -15.37 -16.36 10.15
C TRP A 470 -16.37 -15.47 9.41
N TYR A 471 -16.05 -15.08 8.18
CA TYR A 471 -16.87 -14.28 7.28
C TYR A 471 -17.18 -15.04 5.98
N THR A 472 -18.12 -14.55 5.15
CA THR A 472 -18.49 -15.21 3.88
C THR A 472 -17.60 -14.82 2.71
N SER A 473 -16.89 -13.69 2.78
CA SER A 473 -16.04 -13.19 1.70
C SER A 473 -14.84 -12.38 2.20
N ASP A 474 -13.77 -12.35 1.40
CA ASP A 474 -12.57 -11.56 1.68
C ASP A 474 -12.88 -10.05 1.77
N ALA A 475 -13.90 -9.59 1.03
CA ALA A 475 -14.41 -8.22 1.13
C ALA A 475 -14.99 -7.90 2.51
N GLN A 476 -15.75 -8.83 3.14
CA GLN A 476 -16.21 -8.67 4.52
C GLN A 476 -15.06 -8.67 5.54
N VAL A 477 -14.03 -9.50 5.31
CA VAL A 477 -12.82 -9.57 6.15
C VAL A 477 -12.10 -8.22 6.13
N THR A 478 -11.77 -7.71 4.94
CA THR A 478 -11.12 -6.41 4.79
C THR A 478 -11.98 -5.26 5.31
N ALA A 479 -13.28 -5.26 5.02
CA ALA A 479 -14.23 -4.26 5.53
C ALA A 479 -14.22 -4.18 7.07
N THR A 480 -14.39 -5.32 7.74
CA THR A 480 -14.43 -5.40 9.20
C THR A 480 -13.10 -4.97 9.83
N GLN A 481 -11.97 -5.45 9.29
CA GLN A 481 -10.66 -5.07 9.82
C GLN A 481 -10.37 -3.58 9.62
N HIS A 482 -10.78 -2.96 8.51
CA HIS A 482 -10.61 -1.51 8.33
C HIS A 482 -11.48 -0.71 9.31
N LEU A 483 -12.74 -1.10 9.53
CA LEU A 483 -13.60 -0.49 10.55
C LEU A 483 -12.96 -0.57 11.95
N GLU A 484 -12.42 -1.73 12.31
CA GLU A 484 -11.74 -1.94 13.59
C GLU A 484 -10.39 -1.19 13.68
N LEU A 485 -9.62 -1.07 12.59
CA LEU A 485 -8.39 -0.24 12.55
C LEU A 485 -8.71 1.24 12.77
N ALA A 486 -9.73 1.80 12.10
CA ALA A 486 -10.17 3.18 12.30
C ALA A 486 -10.58 3.42 13.76
N ARG A 487 -11.41 2.54 14.30
CA ARG A 487 -11.90 2.57 15.69
C ARG A 487 -10.78 2.45 16.72
N MET A 488 -9.80 1.57 16.47
CA MET A 488 -8.62 1.36 17.32
C MET A 488 -7.79 2.65 17.44
N ILE A 489 -7.50 3.31 16.32
CA ILE A 489 -6.76 4.58 16.29
C ILE A 489 -7.56 5.69 17.00
N LEU A 490 -8.86 5.83 16.69
CA LEU A 490 -9.71 6.85 17.32
C LEU A 490 -9.82 6.68 18.85
N ILE A 491 -9.81 5.45 19.37
CA ILE A 491 -9.80 5.20 20.82
C ILE A 491 -8.43 5.51 21.44
N ALA A 492 -7.33 5.08 20.81
CA ALA A 492 -5.97 5.28 21.33
C ALA A 492 -5.54 6.76 21.34
N GLU A 493 -5.93 7.50 20.30
CA GLU A 493 -5.52 8.89 20.05
C GLU A 493 -6.57 9.92 20.53
N SER A 494 -7.59 9.48 21.28
CA SER A 494 -8.72 10.34 21.66
C SER A 494 -8.26 11.59 22.43
N PRO A 495 -8.67 12.81 22.01
CA PRO A 495 -8.35 14.06 22.71
C PRO A 495 -8.73 14.03 24.20
N HIS A 496 -9.77 13.28 24.57
CA HIS A 496 -10.23 13.11 25.95
C HIS A 496 -9.22 12.38 26.87
N LEU A 497 -8.21 11.72 26.31
CA LEU A 497 -7.08 11.16 27.08
C LEU A 497 -6.07 12.23 27.51
N THR A 498 -6.14 13.44 26.96
CA THR A 498 -5.23 14.55 27.32
C THR A 498 -5.49 15.01 28.76
N ASN A 499 -4.53 14.76 29.65
CA ASN A 499 -4.64 14.95 31.11
C ASN A 499 -5.69 14.06 31.81
N ALA A 500 -6.09 12.95 31.20
CA ALA A 500 -7.06 12.04 31.80
C ALA A 500 -6.51 11.30 33.04
N PRO A 501 -7.39 10.86 33.98
CA PRO A 501 -6.99 9.93 35.02
C PRO A 501 -6.54 8.58 34.40
N ARG A 502 -5.54 7.94 35.02
CA ARG A 502 -4.97 6.64 34.58
C ARG A 502 -6.00 5.52 34.40
N SER A 503 -7.19 5.63 35.00
CA SER A 503 -8.31 4.71 34.78
C SER A 503 -8.89 4.79 33.36
N LEU A 504 -8.93 5.97 32.75
CA LEU A 504 -9.40 6.13 31.36
C LEU A 504 -8.34 5.66 30.35
N HIS A 505 -7.06 5.95 30.57
CA HIS A 505 -5.96 5.38 29.78
C HIS A 505 -6.03 3.84 29.78
N ARG A 506 -6.10 3.20 30.95
CA ARG A 506 -6.27 1.73 31.07
C ARG A 506 -7.53 1.19 30.40
N LYS A 507 -8.62 1.98 30.37
CA LYS A 507 -9.86 1.61 29.65
C LYS A 507 -9.63 1.62 28.14
N ALA A 508 -9.02 2.69 27.61
CA ALA A 508 -8.65 2.80 26.19
C ALA A 508 -7.64 1.72 25.77
N GLU A 509 -6.56 1.55 26.52
CA GLU A 509 -5.56 0.48 26.34
C GLU A 509 -6.23 -0.90 26.27
N SER A 510 -7.14 -1.21 27.19
CA SER A 510 -7.88 -2.49 27.23
C SER A 510 -8.81 -2.67 26.03
N GLN A 511 -9.50 -1.61 25.59
CA GLN A 511 -10.33 -1.62 24.38
C GLN A 511 -9.47 -1.84 23.13
N VAL A 512 -8.35 -1.13 22.99
CA VAL A 512 -7.40 -1.25 21.88
C VAL A 512 -6.78 -2.65 21.82
N ARG A 513 -6.31 -3.19 22.96
CA ARG A 513 -5.85 -4.58 23.08
C ARG A 513 -6.92 -5.57 22.57
N SER A 514 -8.18 -5.39 22.99
CA SER A 514 -9.27 -6.25 22.54
C SER A 514 -9.53 -6.16 21.04
N ILE A 515 -9.32 -4.99 20.42
CA ILE A 515 -9.47 -4.81 18.97
C ILE A 515 -8.29 -5.44 18.23
N VAL A 516 -7.05 -5.22 18.66
CA VAL A 516 -5.85 -5.87 18.09
C VAL A 516 -6.00 -7.40 18.09
N LEU A 517 -6.43 -7.99 19.22
CA LEU A 517 -6.69 -9.43 19.31
C LEU A 517 -7.83 -9.88 18.37
N ASN A 518 -8.87 -9.07 18.16
CA ASN A 518 -9.97 -9.38 17.23
C ASN A 518 -9.48 -9.37 15.77
N VAL A 519 -8.79 -8.31 15.33
CA VAL A 519 -8.20 -8.19 13.99
C VAL A 519 -7.24 -9.34 13.70
N CYS A 520 -6.45 -9.75 14.70
CA CYS A 520 -5.57 -10.92 14.67
C CYS A 520 -6.31 -12.26 14.51
N GLY A 521 -7.38 -12.48 15.28
CA GLY A 521 -8.22 -13.69 15.18
C GLY A 521 -8.96 -13.81 13.85
N ILE A 522 -9.42 -12.68 13.30
CA ILE A 522 -9.98 -12.58 11.95
C ILE A 522 -8.91 -12.96 10.91
N ALA A 523 -7.69 -12.43 11.02
CA ALA A 523 -6.60 -12.72 10.09
C ALA A 523 -6.19 -14.20 10.08
N LEU A 524 -6.00 -14.80 11.26
CA LEU A 524 -5.66 -16.22 11.41
C LEU A 524 -6.78 -17.15 10.90
N SER A 525 -8.03 -16.69 10.92
CA SER A 525 -9.17 -17.43 10.38
C SER A 525 -9.26 -17.39 8.84
N HIS A 526 -8.60 -16.44 8.18
CA HIS A 526 -8.73 -16.20 6.73
C HIS A 526 -7.36 -16.15 6.02
N LEU A 527 -6.46 -17.11 6.30
CA LEU A 527 -5.09 -17.15 5.78
C LEU A 527 -4.93 -17.05 4.24
N ARG A 528 -6.00 -17.28 3.46
CA ARG A 528 -6.01 -17.08 1.99
C ARG A 528 -6.19 -15.60 1.60
N CYS A 529 -6.89 -14.81 2.42
CA CYS A 529 -6.90 -13.35 2.31
C CYS A 529 -5.60 -12.80 2.93
N GLN A 530 -4.49 -12.87 2.20
CA GLN A 530 -3.19 -12.41 2.68
C GLN A 530 -3.20 -10.95 3.23
N PRO A 531 -3.94 -9.99 2.64
CA PRO A 531 -4.11 -8.64 3.22
C PRO A 531 -4.63 -8.63 4.65
N ALA A 532 -5.40 -9.64 5.07
CA ALA A 532 -5.93 -9.71 6.43
C ALA A 532 -4.84 -9.90 7.48
N LEU A 533 -3.77 -10.63 7.14
CA LEU A 533 -2.56 -10.74 7.98
C LEU A 533 -1.80 -9.42 8.03
N VAL A 534 -1.69 -8.70 6.90
CA VAL A 534 -1.05 -7.37 6.85
C VAL A 534 -1.75 -6.39 7.79
N ASN A 535 -3.08 -6.32 7.75
CA ASN A 535 -3.90 -5.50 8.66
C ASN A 535 -3.65 -5.84 10.13
N ALA A 536 -3.49 -7.12 10.47
CA ALA A 536 -3.14 -7.55 11.82
C ALA A 536 -1.74 -7.11 12.25
N VAL A 537 -0.73 -7.20 11.36
CA VAL A 537 0.63 -6.72 11.67
C VAL A 537 0.68 -5.19 11.78
N ILE A 538 -0.16 -4.44 11.05
CA ILE A 538 -0.33 -2.99 11.27
C ILE A 538 -0.90 -2.72 12.66
N ALA A 539 -1.96 -3.42 13.07
CA ALA A 539 -2.56 -3.27 14.41
C ALA A 539 -1.56 -3.58 15.54
N ILE A 540 -0.77 -4.65 15.38
CA ILE A 540 0.34 -5.01 16.27
C ILE A 540 1.42 -3.91 16.29
N THR A 541 1.77 -3.35 15.12
CA THR A 541 2.83 -2.34 14.99
C THR A 541 2.45 -1.03 15.66
N LEU A 542 1.21 -0.57 15.50
CA LEU A 542 0.73 0.70 16.04
C LEU A 542 0.58 0.67 17.58
N TYR A 543 -0.08 -0.36 18.13
CA TYR A 543 -0.47 -0.39 19.54
C TYR A 543 -0.09 -1.68 20.30
N GLY A 544 0.85 -2.47 19.75
CA GLY A 544 1.40 -3.65 20.42
C GLY A 544 2.13 -3.34 21.74
N GLU A 545 2.53 -2.10 21.97
CA GLU A 545 3.13 -1.67 23.24
C GLU A 545 2.16 -1.69 24.43
N TYR A 546 0.84 -1.77 24.19
CA TYR A 546 -0.17 -1.97 25.23
C TYR A 546 -0.26 -3.44 25.72
N PHE A 547 0.57 -4.34 25.20
CA PHE A 547 0.63 -5.75 25.62
C PHE A 547 1.76 -5.97 26.64
N THR A 548 1.37 -6.27 27.87
CA THR A 548 2.26 -6.60 29.00
C THR A 548 2.47 -8.10 29.18
N GLU A 549 1.44 -8.90 28.90
CA GLU A 549 1.46 -10.34 29.17
C GLU A 549 2.30 -11.09 28.14
N GLN A 550 3.25 -11.89 28.60
CA GLN A 550 4.20 -12.60 27.73
C GLN A 550 3.49 -13.56 26.75
N GLU A 551 2.48 -14.30 27.20
CA GLU A 551 1.65 -15.18 26.35
C GLU A 551 0.97 -14.41 25.21
N GLU A 552 0.48 -13.19 25.49
CA GLU A 552 -0.15 -12.35 24.47
C GLU A 552 0.90 -11.83 23.49
N ARG A 553 2.04 -11.35 23.98
CA ARG A 553 3.17 -10.91 23.13
C ARG A 553 3.65 -12.03 22.20
N GLU A 554 3.90 -13.23 22.73
CA GLU A 554 4.34 -14.40 21.94
C GLU A 554 3.31 -14.78 20.86
N ALA A 555 2.02 -14.72 21.18
CA ALA A 555 0.96 -14.95 20.21
C ALA A 555 0.96 -13.88 19.09
N LEU A 556 1.18 -12.60 19.42
CA LEU A 556 1.36 -11.53 18.41
C LEU A 556 2.62 -11.77 17.56
N VAL A 557 3.73 -12.21 18.17
CA VAL A 557 4.97 -12.55 17.46
C VAL A 557 4.73 -13.62 16.40
N GLY A 558 3.98 -14.68 16.74
CA GLY A 558 3.63 -15.76 15.80
C GLY A 558 2.82 -15.32 14.58
N ILE A 559 2.05 -14.22 14.68
CA ILE A 559 1.35 -13.62 13.54
C ILE A 559 2.32 -12.89 12.62
N VAL A 560 3.25 -12.10 13.17
CA VAL A 560 4.25 -11.39 12.35
C VAL A 560 5.20 -12.38 11.68
N GLU A 561 5.57 -13.46 12.36
CA GLU A 561 6.41 -14.53 11.80
C GLU A 561 5.69 -15.30 10.68
N ARG A 562 4.39 -15.61 10.84
CA ARG A 562 3.56 -16.16 9.76
C ARG A 562 3.42 -15.20 8.57
N THR A 563 3.35 -13.89 8.83
CA THR A 563 3.30 -12.85 7.79
C THR A 563 4.64 -12.68 7.07
N ARG A 564 5.77 -12.77 7.78
CA ARG A 564 7.12 -12.80 7.18
C ARG A 564 7.27 -13.98 6.21
N GLY A 565 6.60 -15.11 6.46
CA GLY A 565 6.52 -16.25 5.54
C GLY A 565 5.91 -15.92 4.16
N LEU A 566 5.06 -14.89 4.06
CA LEU A 566 4.44 -14.46 2.81
C LEU A 566 5.38 -13.57 1.96
N ARG A 567 6.31 -12.85 2.59
CA ARG A 567 7.38 -12.02 1.95
C ARG A 567 6.91 -10.92 0.99
N ALA A 568 5.70 -10.38 1.22
CA ALA A 568 5.07 -9.37 0.37
C ALA A 568 5.13 -7.92 0.89
N TRP A 569 5.54 -7.66 2.15
CA TRP A 569 5.39 -6.34 2.79
C TRP A 569 6.48 -5.96 3.83
N PRO A 570 6.95 -4.69 3.89
CA PRO A 570 8.01 -4.15 4.79
C PRO A 570 7.89 -4.21 6.32
N MET A 571 7.17 -5.17 6.91
CA MET A 571 6.82 -5.14 8.33
C MET A 571 7.95 -5.56 9.31
N GLU A 572 9.13 -5.89 8.82
CA GLU A 572 10.30 -6.32 9.62
C GLU A 572 10.78 -5.22 10.59
N LYS A 573 11.13 -4.03 10.07
CA LYS A 573 11.76 -2.95 10.86
C LYS A 573 10.83 -2.35 11.94
N PRO A 574 9.53 -2.09 11.66
CA PRO A 574 8.61 -1.61 12.69
C PRO A 574 8.42 -2.65 13.81
N PHE A 575 8.33 -3.93 13.46
CA PHE A 575 8.17 -5.00 14.43
C PHE A 575 9.43 -5.26 15.29
N LEU A 576 10.62 -5.19 14.71
CA LEU A 576 11.88 -5.22 15.48
C LEU A 576 11.99 -4.01 16.43
N THR A 577 11.43 -2.87 16.03
CA THR A 577 11.32 -1.69 16.91
C THR A 577 10.34 -1.94 18.07
N LEU A 578 9.20 -2.60 17.82
CA LEU A 578 8.25 -3.03 18.86
C LEU A 578 8.87 -4.03 19.85
N LYS A 579 9.55 -5.10 19.37
CA LYS A 579 10.25 -6.06 20.24
C LYS A 579 11.22 -5.33 21.18
N ARG A 580 11.99 -4.36 20.65
CA ARG A 580 12.90 -3.53 21.46
C ARG A 580 12.17 -2.62 22.48
N ARG A 581 10.95 -2.14 22.19
CA ARG A 581 10.13 -1.41 23.17
C ARG A 581 9.71 -2.32 24.33
N TRP A 582 9.30 -3.56 24.06
CA TRP A 582 9.00 -4.56 25.10
C TRP A 582 10.24 -4.88 25.94
N GLU A 583 11.39 -5.19 25.32
CA GLU A 583 12.67 -5.42 26.01
C GLU A 583 13.05 -4.29 26.98
N VAL A 584 12.88 -3.03 26.55
CA VAL A 584 13.16 -1.84 27.37
C VAL A 584 12.13 -1.65 28.50
N ALA A 585 10.85 -1.93 28.25
CA ALA A 585 9.82 -1.86 29.29
C ALA A 585 10.07 -2.88 30.40
N ASP A 586 10.45 -4.11 30.03
CA ASP A 586 10.71 -5.20 30.97
C ASP A 586 12.01 -4.97 31.76
N CYS A 587 13.06 -4.45 31.11
CA CYS A 587 14.32 -4.05 31.78
C CYS A 587 14.17 -2.78 32.64
N GLY A 588 13.16 -1.94 32.39
CA GLY A 588 12.93 -0.68 33.09
C GLY A 588 12.23 -0.81 34.45
N GLY A 589 11.90 -2.02 34.89
CA GLY A 589 11.17 -2.32 36.14
C GLY A 589 12.04 -2.64 37.36
N LEU A 590 13.35 -2.33 37.34
CA LEU A 590 14.34 -2.66 38.38
C LEU A 590 14.80 -1.42 39.18
#